data_AF-A0A6M0A507-F1
#
_entry.id   AF-A0A6M0A507-F1
#
_cell.length_a   1.000
_cell.length_b   1.000
_cell.length_c   1.000
_cell.angle_alpha   90.00
_cell.angle_beta   90.00
_cell.angle_gamma   90.00
#
_symmetry.space_group_name_H-M   'P 1'
#
loop_
_entity.id
_entity.type
_entity.pdbx_description
1 polymer ?
#
loop_
_entity_poly.entity_id
_entity_poly.type
_entity_poly.pdbx_seq_one_letter_code
_entity_poly.pdbx_strand_id
1 'polypeptide(L)'
;RTQGKIFVQVMWKYLEQQSFPLSEAEYLEHLDTVANYIRGWGGASQVQQFINNTRERPRLGKVVSIPIELGERSSEWMLEDF
;
A
#
# COMPACT_ATOMS: atom_id res chain seq x y z
N ARG A 1 -5.65 13.66 -10.09
CA ARG A 1 -6.50 12.48 -10.35
C ARG A 1 -5.77 11.60 -11.36
N THR A 2 -5.04 10.59 -10.89
CA THR A 2 -4.52 9.50 -11.72
C THR A 2 -5.67 8.54 -11.98
N GLN A 3 -6.45 8.80 -13.04
CA GLN A 3 -7.55 7.90 -13.42
C GLN A 3 -6.97 6.52 -13.77
N GLY A 4 -7.49 5.47 -13.12
CA GLY A 4 -7.18 4.06 -13.41
C GLY A 4 -5.89 3.50 -12.82
N LYS A 5 -5.19 4.19 -11.90
CA LYS A 5 -3.94 3.69 -11.28
C LYS A 5 -4.05 3.61 -9.77
N ILE A 6 -3.79 2.43 -9.23
CA ILE A 6 -3.69 2.20 -7.78
C ILE A 6 -2.25 2.41 -7.33
N PHE A 7 -2.09 3.02 -6.16
CA PHE A 7 -0.79 3.22 -5.52
C PHE A 7 -0.83 2.77 -4.07
N VAL A 8 0.20 2.04 -3.64
CA VAL A 8 0.46 1.78 -2.22
C VAL A 8 1.36 2.88 -1.70
N GLN A 9 0.87 3.64 -0.73
CA GLN A 9 1.61 4.75 -0.12
C GLN A 9 2.20 4.33 1.22
N VAL A 10 3.52 4.20 1.26
CA VAL A 10 4.24 3.94 2.52
C VAL A 10 4.49 5.27 3.21
N MET A 11 3.88 5.42 4.37
CA MET A 11 3.92 6.63 5.19
C MET A 11 5.16 6.66 6.09
N TRP A 12 5.53 7.85 6.57
CA TRP A 12 6.68 8.04 7.47
C TRP A 12 6.36 7.76 8.94
N LYS A 13 5.07 7.59 9.27
CA LYS A 13 4.63 7.20 10.60
C LYS A 13 4.73 5.68 10.74
N TYR A 14 5.23 5.22 11.88
CA TYR A 14 5.42 3.81 12.21
C TYR A 14 5.06 3.56 13.68
N LEU A 15 4.77 2.30 14.02
CA LEU A 15 4.11 1.90 15.27
C LEU A 15 4.82 2.41 16.54
N GLU A 16 6.15 2.44 16.54
CA GLU A 16 6.97 2.83 17.69
C GLU A 16 7.00 4.35 17.94
N GLN A 17 6.34 5.16 17.11
CA GLN A 17 6.17 6.59 17.37
C GLN A 17 5.14 6.84 18.46
N GLN A 18 5.48 7.68 19.44
CA GLN A 18 4.59 8.02 20.56
C GLN A 18 3.20 8.55 20.14
N SER A 19 3.12 9.19 18.97
CA SER A 19 1.87 9.73 18.41
C SER A 19 1.33 8.89 17.23
N PHE A 20 1.63 7.59 17.20
CA PHE A 20 1.04 6.69 16.21
C PHE A 20 -0.46 6.51 16.51
N PRO A 21 -1.35 6.60 15.51
CA PRO A 21 -2.79 6.67 15.74
C PRO A 21 -3.45 5.33 16.05
N LEU A 22 -2.74 4.21 15.87
CA LEU A 22 -3.25 2.85 16.05
C LEU A 22 -2.48 2.14 17.16
N SER A 23 -3.15 1.25 17.89
CA SER A 23 -2.47 0.24 18.69
C SER A 23 -1.75 -0.79 17.80
N GLU A 24 -0.89 -1.61 18.40
CA GLU A 24 -0.18 -2.69 17.69
C GLU A 24 -1.15 -3.66 17.00
N ALA A 25 -2.22 -4.08 17.69
CA ALA A 25 -3.20 -5.01 17.14
C ALA A 25 -3.96 -4.39 15.95
N GLU A 26 -4.43 -3.14 16.09
CA GLU A 26 -5.10 -2.41 15.00
C GLU A 26 -4.16 -2.18 13.81
N TYR A 27 -2.87 -1.92 14.07
CA TYR A 27 -1.89 -1.75 13.02
C TYR A 27 -1.65 -3.04 12.24
N LEU A 28 -1.51 -4.18 12.93
CA LEU A 28 -1.34 -5.49 12.27
C LEU A 28 -2.58 -5.87 11.46
N GLU A 29 -3.78 -5.66 11.99
CA GLU A 29 -5.04 -5.90 11.25
C GLU A 29 -5.16 -5.00 10.00
N HIS A 30 -4.77 -3.74 10.14
CA HIS A 30 -4.71 -2.82 9.01
C HIS A 30 -3.71 -3.28 7.95
N LEU A 31 -2.51 -3.73 8.35
CA LEU A 31 -1.51 -4.27 7.42
C LEU A 31 -2.01 -5.52 6.70
N ASP A 32 -2.70 -6.44 7.40
CA ASP A 32 -3.27 -7.64 6.77
C ASP A 32 -4.32 -7.27 5.73
N THR A 33 -5.20 -6.33 6.06
CA THR A 33 -6.21 -5.80 5.14
C THR A 33 -5.57 -5.22 3.88
N VAL A 34 -4.55 -4.36 4.04
CA VAL A 34 -3.80 -3.79 2.91
C VAL A 34 -3.10 -4.87 2.09
N ALA A 35 -2.50 -5.86 2.74
CA ALA A 35 -1.84 -6.99 2.05
C ALA A 35 -2.83 -7.84 1.25
N ASN A 36 -4.05 -8.03 1.75
CA ASN A 36 -5.12 -8.74 1.05
C ASN A 36 -5.55 -8.01 -0.22
N TYR A 37 -5.71 -6.67 -0.17
CA TYR A 37 -5.99 -5.88 -1.38
C TYR A 37 -4.86 -5.96 -2.40
N ILE A 38 -3.61 -5.78 -1.96
CA ILE A 38 -2.44 -5.89 -2.84
C ILE A 38 -2.39 -7.26 -3.53
N ARG A 39 -2.72 -8.34 -2.80
CA ARG A 39 -2.78 -9.70 -3.35
C ARG A 39 -3.94 -9.86 -4.32
N GLY A 40 -5.12 -9.34 -4.00
CA GLY A 40 -6.31 -9.35 -4.86
C GLY A 40 -6.07 -8.67 -6.20
N TRP A 41 -5.25 -7.61 -6.22
CA TRP A 41 -4.83 -6.91 -7.43
C TRP A 41 -3.64 -7.54 -8.16
N GLY A 42 -3.06 -8.61 -7.63
CA GLY A 42 -1.86 -9.26 -8.19
C GLY A 42 -0.55 -8.49 -7.96
N GLY A 43 -0.56 -7.43 -7.15
CA GLY A 43 0.58 -6.53 -6.93
C GLY A 43 1.63 -7.01 -5.91
N ALA A 44 1.45 -8.16 -5.28
CA ALA A 44 2.29 -8.61 -4.16
C ALA A 44 3.79 -8.68 -4.52
N SER A 45 4.13 -9.32 -5.64
CA SER A 45 5.51 -9.43 -6.11
C SER A 45 6.12 -8.07 -6.45
N GLN A 46 5.35 -7.17 -7.05
CA GLN A 46 5.78 -5.82 -7.40
C GLN A 46 6.11 -5.00 -6.15
N VAL A 47 5.26 -5.04 -5.13
CA VAL A 47 5.49 -4.34 -3.85
C VAL A 47 6.73 -4.87 -3.16
N GLN A 48 6.89 -6.19 -3.05
CA GLN A 48 8.07 -6.81 -2.45
C GLN A 48 9.36 -6.43 -3.19
N GLN A 49 9.34 -6.52 -4.53
CA GLN A 49 10.49 -6.15 -5.35
C GLN A 49 10.82 -4.66 -5.20
N PHE A 50 9.82 -3.77 -5.19
CA PHE A 50 10.04 -2.35 -5.01
C PHE A 50 10.68 -2.06 -3.65
N ILE A 51 10.14 -2.61 -2.56
CA ILE A 51 10.66 -2.38 -1.20
C ILE A 51 12.10 -2.90 -1.07
N ASN A 52 12.41 -4.06 -1.63
CA ASN A 52 13.74 -4.66 -1.53
C ASN A 52 14.81 -3.89 -2.33
N ASN A 53 14.42 -3.21 -3.41
CA ASN A 53 15.36 -2.53 -4.31
C ASN A 53 15.40 -1.01 -4.12
N THR A 54 14.38 -0.42 -3.49
CA THR A 54 14.31 1.03 -3.32
C THR A 54 15.29 1.52 -2.25
N ARG A 55 15.95 2.63 -2.54
CA ARG A 55 16.70 3.39 -1.54
C ARG A 55 15.87 4.51 -0.92
N GLU A 56 14.63 4.68 -1.37
CA GLU A 56 13.75 5.71 -0.86
C GLU A 56 13.27 5.36 0.54
N ARG A 57 13.33 6.35 1.44
CA ARG A 57 12.80 6.26 2.80
C ARG A 57 11.67 7.27 2.94
N PRO A 58 10.52 6.86 3.50
CA PRO A 58 9.47 7.81 3.82
C PRO A 58 9.95 8.73 4.95
N ARG A 59 9.65 10.01 4.84
CA ARG A 59 10.01 11.05 5.83
C ARG A 59 8.88 12.07 5.93
N LEU A 60 8.93 12.96 6.92
CA LEU A 60 7.90 13.98 7.07
C LEU A 60 7.74 14.78 5.76
N GLY A 61 6.52 14.80 5.22
CA GLY A 61 6.20 15.46 3.94
C GLY A 61 6.63 14.69 2.67
N LYS A 62 7.24 13.49 2.79
CA LYS A 62 7.56 12.61 1.66
C LYS A 62 7.08 11.18 1.92
N VAL A 63 6.13 10.74 1.11
CA VAL A 63 5.68 9.35 1.04
C VAL A 63 6.50 8.58 0.02
N VAL A 64 6.63 7.27 0.20
CA VAL A 64 7.12 6.36 -0.84
C VAL A 64 5.90 5.79 -1.54
N SER A 65 5.74 6.08 -2.83
CA SER A 65 4.57 5.69 -3.61
C SER A 65 4.93 4.54 -4.55
N ILE A 66 4.28 3.39 -4.38
CA ILE A 66 4.50 2.20 -5.18
C ILE A 66 3.31 2.06 -6.14
N PRO A 67 3.48 2.27 -7.45
CA PRO A 67 2.41 2.01 -8.41
C PRO A 67 2.11 0.51 -8.44
N ILE A 68 0.83 0.14 -8.46
CA ILE A 68 0.39 -1.23 -8.68
C ILE A 68 -0.08 -1.37 -10.12
N GLU A 69 0.56 -2.28 -10.84
CA GLU A 69 0.09 -2.70 -12.16
C GLU A 69 -1.03 -3.72 -11.96
N LEU A 70 -2.24 -3.24 -12.26
CA LEU A 70 -3.44 -4.02 -12.22
C LEU A 70 -3.37 -5.14 -13.28
N GLY A 71 -3.37 -6.40 -12.84
CA GLY A 71 -3.42 -7.56 -13.73
C GLY A 71 -4.78 -7.71 -14.43
N GLU A 72 -4.93 -8.76 -15.24
CA GLU A 72 -6.16 -9.06 -16.00
C GLU A 72 -7.41 -9.23 -15.12
N ARG A 73 -7.25 -9.50 -13.82
CA ARG A 73 -8.33 -9.62 -12.82
C ARG A 73 -8.79 -8.30 -12.20
N SER A 74 -8.24 -7.18 -12.65
CA SER A 74 -8.55 -5.85 -12.13
C SER A 74 -10.00 -5.40 -12.35
N SER A 75 -10.68 -5.96 -13.34
CA SER A 75 -12.08 -5.71 -13.61
C SER A 75 -13.00 -6.17 -12.47
N GLU A 76 -12.61 -7.18 -11.67
CA GLU A 76 -13.41 -7.68 -10.54
C GLU A 76 -13.51 -6.64 -9.39
N TRP A 77 -12.58 -5.68 -9.32
CA TRP A 77 -12.47 -4.70 -8.22
C TRP A 77 -12.81 -3.26 -8.64
N MET A 78 -12.83 -2.99 -9.95
CA MET A 78 -13.24 -1.67 -10.49
C MET A 78 -14.77 -1.51 -10.60
N LEU A 79 -15.54 -2.54 -10.25
CA LEU A 79 -17.01 -2.55 -10.38
C LEU A 79 -17.75 -2.08 -9.10
N GLU A 80 -17.06 -1.88 -7.98
CA GLU A 80 -17.71 -1.48 -6.71
C GLU A 80 -17.85 0.04 -6.49
N ASP A 81 -17.37 0.88 -7.42
CA ASP A 81 -17.42 2.36 -7.28
C ASP A 81 -17.83 3.07 -8.59
N PHE A 82 -19.07 2.83 -9.04
CA PHE A 82 -19.83 3.73 -9.95
C PHE A 82 -21.29 3.88 -9.52
#